data_AF-A0A7X5LT67-F1
#
_entry.id   AF-A0A7X5LT67-F1
#
_cell.length_a   1.000
_cell.length_b   1.000
_cell.length_c   1.000
_cell.angle_alpha   90.00
_cell.angle_beta   90.00
_cell.angle_gamma   90.00
#
_symmetry.space_group_name_H-M   'P 1'
#
loop_
_entity.id
_entity.type
_entity.pdbx_description
1 polymer ?
#
loop_
_entity_poly.entity_id
_entity_poly.type
_entity_poly.pdbx_seq_one_letter_code
_entity_poly.pdbx_strand_id
1 'polypeptide(L)'
;MWALFLKCMLGAGVVLIISILSKSKAFYIAGLVPLFPTFALIAHVIVYQQKGAEALQKTALFGLWSLIPYAIYLVAVYVLATRMSMWSCLGVATVCWVVAAAGLIYGWQLFQS
;
A
#
# COMPACT_ATOMS: atom_id res chain seq x y z
N MET A 1 -6.49 25.40 -8.06
CA MET A 1 -5.88 24.72 -9.23
C MET A 1 -4.41 24.38 -9.03
N TRP A 2 -3.57 25.30 -8.52
CA TRP A 2 -2.13 25.07 -8.29
C TRP A 2 -1.79 23.85 -7.41
N ALA A 3 -2.52 23.67 -6.30
CA ALA A 3 -2.34 22.50 -5.43
C ALA A 3 -2.68 21.16 -6.13
N LEU A 4 -3.61 21.17 -7.07
CA LEU A 4 -3.97 19.98 -7.84
C LEU A 4 -2.85 19.64 -8.85
N PHE A 5 -2.34 20.67 -9.52
CA PHE A 5 -1.23 20.55 -10.47
C PHE A 5 0.02 19.94 -9.83
N LEU A 6 0.42 20.44 -8.65
CA LEU A 6 1.57 19.89 -7.90
C LEU A 6 1.37 18.43 -7.50
N LYS A 7 0.17 18.04 -7.05
CA LYS A 7 -0.14 16.64 -6.71
C LYS A 7 -0.06 15.72 -7.93
N CYS A 8 -0.56 16.18 -9.08
CA CYS A 8 -0.45 15.42 -10.34
C CYS A 8 1.01 15.26 -10.78
N MET A 9 1.82 16.32 -10.67
CA MET A 9 3.26 16.26 -10.99
C MET A 9 4.01 15.29 -10.08
N LEU A 10 3.68 15.22 -8.79
CA LEU A 10 4.27 14.24 -7.87
C LEU A 10 3.94 12.81 -8.31
N GLY A 11 2.69 12.53 -8.66
CA GLY A 11 2.29 11.22 -9.19
C GLY A 11 3.05 10.86 -10.47
N ALA A 12 3.15 11.79 -11.42
CA ALA A 12 3.92 11.59 -12.65
C ALA A 12 5.41 11.36 -12.37
N GLY A 13 6.00 12.10 -11.43
CA GLY A 13 7.39 11.94 -11.00
C GLY A 13 7.64 10.55 -10.40
N VAL A 14 6.74 10.06 -9.54
CA VAL A 14 6.82 8.69 -8.99
C VAL A 14 6.77 7.64 -10.10
N VAL A 15 5.86 7.77 -11.06
CA VAL A 15 5.75 6.86 -12.21
C VAL A 15 7.03 6.90 -13.06
N LEU A 16 7.61 8.08 -13.28
CA LEU A 16 8.88 8.23 -14.00
C LEU A 16 10.02 7.53 -13.26
N ILE A 17 10.13 7.70 -11.94
CA ILE A 17 11.14 7.03 -11.11
C ILE A 17 10.98 5.51 -11.20
N ILE A 18 9.75 4.99 -11.08
CA ILE A 18 9.47 3.55 -11.25
C ILE A 18 9.91 3.08 -12.65
N SER A 19 9.59 3.84 -13.69
CA SER A 19 9.96 3.52 -15.07
C SER A 19 11.48 3.46 -15.27
N ILE A 20 12.22 4.45 -14.74
CA ILE A 20 13.69 4.47 -14.80
C ILE A 20 14.28 3.30 -14.02
N LEU A 21 13.83 3.08 -12.78
CA LEU A 21 14.35 2.00 -11.93
C LEU A 21 14.05 0.61 -12.50
N SER A 22 12.87 0.41 -13.09
CA SER A 22 12.46 -0.86 -13.70
C SER A 22 13.37 -1.34 -14.84
N LYS A 23 14.12 -0.42 -15.47
CA LYS A 23 15.06 -0.72 -16.56
C LYS A 23 16.51 -0.93 -16.07
N SER A 24 16.76 -0.69 -14.79
CA SER A 24 18.09 -0.83 -14.20
C SER A 24 18.40 -2.28 -13.82
N LYS A 25 19.68 -2.58 -13.52
CA LYS A 25 20.09 -3.88 -12.95
C LYS A 25 19.43 -4.18 -11.60
N ALA A 26 18.92 -3.15 -10.92
CA ALA A 26 18.24 -3.24 -9.64
C ALA A 26 16.73 -2.97 -9.78
N PHE A 27 16.09 -3.53 -10.82
CA PHE A 27 14.67 -3.31 -11.14
C PHE A 27 13.72 -3.59 -9.97
N TYR A 28 14.07 -4.50 -9.06
CA TYR A 28 13.29 -4.82 -7.87
C TYR A 28 13.12 -3.62 -6.90
N ILE A 29 14.03 -2.63 -6.94
CA ILE A 29 13.91 -1.38 -6.16
C ILE A 29 12.67 -0.59 -6.60
N ALA A 30 12.23 -0.74 -7.85
CA ALA A 30 10.98 -0.11 -8.32
C ALA A 30 9.77 -0.55 -7.48
N GLY A 31 9.82 -1.73 -6.84
CA GLY A 31 8.79 -2.19 -5.91
C GLY A 31 8.78 -1.47 -4.56
N LEU A 32 9.88 -0.81 -4.16
CA LEU A 32 9.96 -0.01 -2.93
C LEU A 32 9.36 1.38 -3.10
N VAL A 33 9.39 1.94 -4.31
CA VAL A 33 8.93 3.31 -4.56
C VAL A 33 7.46 3.51 -4.17
N PRO A 34 6.52 2.60 -4.50
CA PRO A 34 5.13 2.70 -4.05
C PRO A 34 4.94 2.59 -2.53
N LEU A 35 5.92 2.07 -1.78
CA LEU A 35 5.85 1.98 -0.31
C LEU A 35 6.07 3.33 0.39
N PHE A 36 6.45 4.37 -0.36
CA PHE A 36 6.58 5.70 0.21
C PHE A 36 5.24 6.15 0.85
N PRO A 37 5.21 6.48 2.15
CA PRO A 37 3.99 6.48 2.95
C PRO A 37 3.13 7.75 2.78
N THR A 38 3.03 8.31 1.57
CA THR A 38 2.31 9.59 1.33
C THR A 38 0.86 9.54 1.84
N PHE A 39 0.10 8.51 1.46
CA PHE A 39 -1.28 8.38 1.92
C PHE A 39 -1.39 8.14 3.43
N ALA A 40 -0.46 7.37 4.00
CA ALA A 40 -0.41 7.14 5.43
C ALA A 40 -0.09 8.44 6.20
N LEU A 41 0.82 9.28 5.69
CA LEU A 41 1.16 10.57 6.28
C LEU A 41 -0.05 11.51 6.27
N ILE A 42 -0.79 11.58 5.16
CA ILE A 42 -2.03 12.36 5.07
C ILE A 42 -3.05 11.85 6.09
N ALA A 43 -3.25 10.53 6.16
CA ALA A 43 -4.18 9.92 7.12
C ALA A 43 -3.78 10.22 8.58
N HIS A 44 -2.50 10.11 8.92
CA HIS A 44 -1.98 10.39 10.24
C HIS A 44 -2.20 11.85 10.66
N VAL A 45 -1.94 12.81 9.77
CA VAL A 45 -2.19 14.23 10.04
C VAL A 45 -3.68 14.47 10.29
N ILE A 46 -4.56 13.93 9.45
CA ILE A 46 -6.01 14.09 9.58
C ILE A 46 -6.52 13.47 10.89
N VAL A 47 -6.10 12.23 11.20
CA VAL A 47 -6.51 11.54 12.43
C VAL A 47 -6.03 12.30 13.67
N TYR A 48 -4.78 12.76 13.68
CA TYR A 48 -4.25 13.54 14.79
C TYR A 48 -5.06 14.82 15.02
N GLN A 49 -5.37 15.56 13.95
CA GLN A 49 -6.14 16.79 14.03
C GLN A 49 -7.58 16.57 14.51
N GLN A 50 -8.20 15.43 14.17
CA GLN A 50 -9.60 15.15 14.50
C GLN A 50 -9.81 14.40 15.83
N LYS A 51 -8.84 13.57 16.24
CA LYS A 51 -9.00 12.59 17.32
C LYS A 51 -7.83 12.59 18.33
N GLY A 52 -6.78 13.36 18.08
CA GLY A 52 -5.62 13.49 18.97
C GLY A 52 -4.57 12.36 18.85
N ALA A 53 -3.58 12.41 19.73
CA ALA A 53 -2.39 11.56 19.67
C ALA A 53 -2.67 10.06 19.93
N GLU A 54 -3.60 9.73 20.82
CA GLU A 54 -3.94 8.34 21.14
C GLU A 54 -4.56 7.62 19.94
N ALA A 55 -5.48 8.29 19.23
CA ALA A 55 -6.07 7.77 18.01
C ALA A 55 -5.04 7.63 16.88
N LEU A 56 -4.08 8.56 16.79
CA LEU A 56 -2.95 8.43 15.87
C LEU A 56 -2.12 7.18 16.20
N GLN A 57 -1.82 6.92 17.48
CA GLN A 57 -1.07 5.74 17.90
C GLN A 57 -1.80 4.44 17.51
N LYS A 58 -3.12 4.37 17.75
CA LYS A 58 -3.95 3.22 17.33
C LYS A 58 -3.98 3.05 15.82
N THR A 59 -4.02 4.15 15.08
CA THR A 59 -3.98 4.14 13.60
C THR A 59 -2.65 3.64 13.08
N ALA A 60 -1.53 4.09 13.68
CA ALA A 60 -0.20 3.61 13.34
C ALA A 60 -0.04 2.12 13.66
N LEU A 61 -0.56 1.67 14.80
CA LEU A 61 -0.58 0.25 15.17
C LEU A 61 -1.37 -0.56 14.13
N PHE A 62 -2.61 -0.17 13.82
CA PHE A 62 -3.37 -0.82 12.74
C PHE A 62 -2.63 -0.80 11.40
N GLY A 63 -1.93 0.30 11.10
CA GLY A 63 -1.04 0.43 9.95
C GLY A 63 0.04 -0.66 9.89
N LEU A 64 0.65 -1.01 11.03
CA LEU A 64 1.61 -2.13 11.10
C LEU A 64 0.95 -3.48 10.79
N TRP A 65 -0.25 -3.73 11.33
CA TRP A 65 -0.99 -4.95 11.02
C TRP A 65 -1.43 -5.02 9.55
N SER A 66 -1.66 -3.86 8.91
CA SER A 66 -2.02 -3.78 7.49
C SER A 66 -0.89 -4.22 6.53
N LEU A 67 0.33 -4.42 7.04
CA LEU A 67 1.41 -5.08 6.29
C LEU A 67 1.08 -6.54 5.96
N ILE A 68 0.21 -7.20 6.74
CA ILE A 68 -0.17 -8.61 6.53
C ILE A 68 -0.87 -8.78 5.16
N PRO A 69 -1.95 -8.05 4.82
CA PRO A 69 -2.53 -8.06 3.48
C PRO A 69 -1.50 -7.85 2.36
N TYR A 70 -0.59 -6.90 2.53
CA TYR A 70 0.45 -6.62 1.53
C TYR A 70 1.46 -7.77 1.38
N ALA A 71 1.86 -8.40 2.49
CA ALA A 71 2.70 -9.59 2.44
C ALA A 71 2.02 -10.74 1.69
N ILE A 72 0.72 -10.96 1.94
CA ILE A 72 -0.08 -11.97 1.24
C ILE A 72 -0.14 -11.67 -0.26
N TYR A 73 -0.36 -10.41 -0.65
CA TYR A 73 -0.30 -9.98 -2.04
C TYR A 73 1.04 -10.31 -2.69
N LEU A 74 2.16 -9.96 -2.04
CA LEU A 74 3.51 -10.21 -2.58
C LEU A 74 3.81 -11.70 -2.70
N VAL A 75 3.41 -12.51 -1.71
CA VAL A 75 3.55 -13.97 -1.77
C VAL A 75 2.76 -14.54 -2.94
N ALA A 76 1.51 -14.08 -3.14
CA ALA A 76 0.69 -14.51 -4.28
C ALA A 76 1.36 -14.15 -5.61
N VAL A 77 1.84 -12.92 -5.78
CA VAL A 77 2.57 -12.50 -6.99
C VAL A 77 3.83 -13.35 -7.19
N TYR A 78 4.64 -13.55 -6.15
CA TYR A 78 5.89 -14.31 -6.22
C TYR A 78 5.65 -15.76 -6.68
N VAL A 79 4.61 -16.41 -6.15
CA VAL A 79 4.29 -17.81 -6.49
C VAL A 79 3.63 -17.95 -7.87
N LEU A 80 2.79 -16.98 -8.26
CA LEU A 80 1.94 -17.09 -9.46
C LEU A 80 2.54 -16.44 -10.71
N ALA A 81 3.51 -15.52 -10.59
CA ALA A 81 4.05 -14.74 -11.71
C ALA A 81 4.63 -15.60 -12.85
N THR A 82 5.14 -16.80 -12.57
CA THR A 82 5.68 -17.72 -13.58
C THR A 82 4.68 -18.79 -14.04
N ARG A 83 3.50 -18.85 -13.43
CA ARG A 83 2.49 -19.90 -13.65
C ARG A 83 1.24 -19.40 -14.39
N MET A 84 1.04 -18.09 -14.46
CA MET A 84 -0.17 -17.47 -15.00
C MET A 84 0.18 -16.29 -15.91
N SER A 85 -0.80 -15.82 -16.69
CA SER A 85 -0.68 -14.53 -17.38
C SER A 85 -0.53 -13.38 -16.38
N MET A 86 0.08 -12.26 -16.80
CA MET A 86 0.27 -11.07 -15.97
C MET A 86 -1.05 -10.60 -15.32
N TRP A 87 -2.10 -10.45 -16.11
CA TRP A 87 -3.41 -9.98 -15.65
C TRP A 87 -4.06 -10.94 -14.67
N SER A 88 -3.93 -12.26 -14.91
CA SER A 88 -4.47 -13.27 -13.99
C SER A 88 -3.69 -13.30 -12.66
N CYS A 89 -2.36 -13.21 -12.71
CA CYS A 89 -1.51 -13.17 -11.52
C CYS A 89 -1.88 -11.97 -10.63
N LEU A 90 -1.91 -10.77 -11.20
CA LEU A 90 -2.26 -9.55 -10.47
C LEU A 90 -3.72 -9.56 -9.98
N GLY A 91 -4.64 -10.09 -10.78
CA GLY A 91 -6.05 -10.24 -10.40
C GLY A 91 -6.22 -11.15 -9.17
N VAL A 92 -5.63 -12.34 -9.19
CA VAL A 92 -5.69 -13.29 -8.07
C VAL A 92 -5.00 -12.72 -6.82
N ALA A 93 -3.80 -12.15 -6.97
CA ALA A 93 -3.10 -11.53 -5.85
C ALA A 93 -3.91 -10.40 -5.20
N THR A 94 -4.61 -9.60 -6.01
CA THR A 94 -5.51 -8.54 -5.52
C THR A 94 -6.70 -9.12 -4.76
N VAL A 95 -7.30 -10.21 -5.23
CA VAL A 95 -8.38 -10.89 -4.49
C VAL A 95 -7.88 -11.42 -3.15
N CYS A 96 -6.70 -12.06 -3.10
CA CYS A 96 -6.08 -12.51 -1.85
C CYS A 96 -5.85 -11.34 -0.88
N TRP A 97 -5.38 -10.19 -1.40
CA TRP A 97 -5.23 -8.98 -0.61
C TRP A 97 -6.56 -8.49 -0.04
N VAL A 98 -7.63 -8.43 -0.84
CA VAL A 98 -8.95 -7.97 -0.41
C VAL A 98 -9.51 -8.86 0.70
N VAL A 99 -9.42 -10.18 0.54
CA VAL A 99 -9.87 -11.14 1.55
C VAL A 99 -9.08 -10.97 2.85
N ALA A 100 -7.75 -10.85 2.77
CA ALA A 100 -6.90 -10.63 3.93
C ALA A 100 -7.18 -9.30 4.63
N ALA A 101 -7.38 -8.21 3.87
CA ALA A 101 -7.70 -6.90 4.40
C ALA A 101 -9.07 -6.89 5.10
N ALA A 102 -10.09 -7.53 4.50
CA ALA A 102 -11.40 -7.67 5.10
C ALA A 102 -11.34 -8.46 6.41
N GLY A 103 -10.63 -9.59 6.42
CA GLY A 103 -10.39 -10.39 7.62
C GLY A 103 -9.67 -9.60 8.71
N LEU A 104 -8.66 -8.81 8.35
CA LEU A 104 -7.92 -7.96 9.28
C LEU A 104 -8.83 -6.88 9.89
N ILE A 105 -9.64 -6.19 9.09
CA ILE A 105 -10.56 -5.16 9.57
C ILE A 105 -11.58 -5.76 10.54
N TYR A 106 -12.17 -6.90 10.19
CA TYR A 106 -13.15 -7.58 11.04
C TYR A 106 -12.51 -8.05 12.36
N GLY A 107 -11.34 -8.70 12.29
CA GLY A 107 -10.59 -9.13 13.47
C GLY A 107 -10.17 -7.97 14.36
N TRP A 108 -9.78 -6.83 13.78
CA TRP A 108 -9.45 -5.62 14.53
C TRP A 108 -10.66 -5.03 15.24
N GLN A 109 -11.82 -5.00 14.58
CA GLN A 109 -13.07 -4.55 15.20
C GLN A 109 -13.42 -5.42 16.41
N LEU A 110 -13.31 -6.74 16.30
CA LEU A 110 -13.55 -7.66 17.41
C LEU A 110 -12.55 -7.47 18.56
N PHE A 111 -11.27 -7.23 18.27
CA PHE A 111 -10.24 -7.04 19.29
C PHE A 111 -10.38 -5.70 20.05
N GLN A 112 -10.94 -4.66 19.40
CA GLN A 112 -11.21 -3.37 20.03
C GLN A 112 -12.64 -3.22 20.57
N SER A 113 -13.50 -4.23 20.41
CA SER A 113 -14.83 -4.32 21.03
C SER A 113 -14.72 -4.60 22.52
#